data_AF-A0A0U3QQ37-F1
#
_entry.id   AF-A0A0U3QQ37-F1
#
_cell.length_a   1.000
_cell.length_b   1.000
_cell.length_c   1.000
_cell.angle_alpha   90.00
_cell.angle_beta   90.00
_cell.angle_gamma   90.00
#
_symmetry.space_group_name_H-M   'P 1'
#
loop_
_entity.id
_entity.type
_entity.pdbx_description
1 polymer ?
#
loop_
_entity_poly.entity_id
_entity_poly.type
_entity_poly.pdbx_seq_one_letter_code
_entity_poly.pdbx_strand_id
1 'polypeptide(L)'
;MCGAPAAHADGERDVPDVAMVVAGGTGRTTVLRSGEAAFACLRRLLAPTYTGTERVPEEWTEGRYPPVHFTVVWGLSGVGGWPRTERAPGGDVAVERQDQLLVAADGTPWIRSDPAPEVRDDDVRWHRAPRSVFVELERQKVLSGLGDAGSTGEGSTGKGPGAAMGSVRWGLSGLGAGLVAGVGGMLLMRRAAARHGAGPPRDEPRQELIDL
;
A
#
# COMPACT_ATOMS: atom_id res chain seq x y z
N MET A 1 -26.92 42.47 -2.70
CA MET A 1 -26.74 41.19 -3.43
C MET A 1 -25.38 40.63 -3.01
N CYS A 2 -25.36 39.62 -2.15
CA CYS A 2 -24.12 38.95 -1.74
C CYS A 2 -24.07 37.60 -2.46
N GLY A 3 -23.16 37.46 -3.42
CA GLY A 3 -22.79 36.17 -3.98
C GLY A 3 -21.83 35.48 -3.02
N ALA A 4 -22.27 34.40 -2.38
CA ALA A 4 -21.37 33.52 -1.66
C ALA A 4 -20.43 32.84 -2.68
N PRO A 5 -19.13 32.70 -2.40
CA PRO A 5 -18.28 31.84 -3.21
C PRO A 5 -18.81 30.41 -3.08
N ALA A 6 -19.05 29.76 -4.21
CA ALA A 6 -19.41 28.36 -4.26
C ALA A 6 -18.30 27.55 -3.55
N ALA A 7 -18.67 26.84 -2.49
CA ALA A 7 -17.85 25.78 -1.95
C ALA A 7 -17.59 24.79 -3.08
N HIS A 8 -16.37 24.75 -3.59
CA HIS A 8 -15.94 23.67 -4.46
C HIS A 8 -16.15 22.37 -3.68
N ALA A 9 -16.85 21.42 -4.28
CA ALA A 9 -17.07 20.11 -3.68
C ALA A 9 -15.72 19.42 -3.44
N ASP A 10 -15.22 19.53 -2.21
CA ASP A 10 -13.98 18.88 -1.73
C ASP A 10 -14.11 17.35 -1.66
N GLY A 11 -15.27 16.77 -1.95
CA GLY A 11 -15.51 15.33 -1.81
C GLY A 11 -14.95 14.45 -2.93
N GLU A 12 -14.57 14.99 -4.08
CA GLU A 12 -14.10 14.20 -5.23
C GLU A 12 -12.57 14.28 -5.42
N ARG A 13 -11.90 15.27 -4.80
CA ARG A 13 -10.45 15.48 -4.94
C ARG A 13 -9.59 14.70 -3.95
N ASP A 14 -10.18 14.17 -2.89
CA ASP A 14 -9.49 13.38 -1.85
C ASP A 14 -9.65 11.87 -2.08
N VAL A 15 -9.80 11.45 -3.34
CA VAL A 15 -9.79 10.03 -3.72
C VAL A 15 -8.38 9.69 -4.20
N PRO A 16 -7.71 8.68 -3.61
CA PRO A 16 -6.37 8.28 -4.05
C PRO A 16 -6.33 7.99 -5.55
N ASP A 17 -5.31 8.50 -6.24
CA ASP A 17 -5.08 8.35 -7.68
C ASP A 17 -3.83 7.52 -8.01
N VAL A 18 -3.06 7.13 -6.98
CA VAL A 18 -1.90 6.25 -7.07
C VAL A 18 -2.02 5.13 -6.04
N ALA A 19 -1.63 3.92 -6.44
CA ALA A 19 -1.48 2.78 -5.56
C ALA A 19 -0.08 2.17 -5.75
N MET A 20 0.74 2.21 -4.70
CA MET A 20 1.97 1.42 -4.65
C MET A 20 1.68 0.07 -4.01
N VAL A 21 1.81 -1.00 -4.77
CA VAL A 21 1.60 -2.37 -4.29
C VAL A 21 2.95 -3.00 -3.98
N VAL A 22 3.09 -3.54 -2.77
CA VAL A 22 4.28 -4.20 -2.26
C VAL A 22 3.97 -5.67 -2.02
N ALA A 23 4.67 -6.55 -2.72
CA ALA A 23 4.64 -7.99 -2.54
C ALA A 23 5.00 -8.41 -1.11
N GLY A 24 4.17 -9.20 -0.43
CA GLY A 24 4.44 -9.64 0.95
C GLY A 24 5.65 -10.56 1.09
N GLY A 25 5.87 -11.46 0.12
CA GLY A 25 6.97 -12.43 0.17
C GLY A 25 8.29 -11.96 -0.45
N THR A 26 8.24 -11.05 -1.43
CA THR A 26 9.43 -10.62 -2.19
C THR A 26 9.81 -9.16 -1.97
N GLY A 27 8.91 -8.36 -1.40
CA GLY A 27 9.08 -6.91 -1.32
C GLY A 27 9.07 -6.18 -2.66
N ARG A 28 8.87 -6.88 -3.79
CA ARG A 28 8.78 -6.25 -5.12
C ARG A 28 7.62 -5.27 -5.14
N THR A 29 7.90 -4.08 -5.64
CA THR A 29 6.94 -2.98 -5.74
C THR A 29 6.45 -2.80 -7.17
N THR A 30 5.17 -2.53 -7.35
CA THR A 30 4.61 -1.98 -8.58
C THR A 30 3.76 -0.75 -8.26
N VAL A 31 3.63 0.16 -9.22
CA VAL A 31 2.82 1.36 -9.07
C VAL A 31 1.70 1.31 -10.11
N LEU A 32 0.47 1.50 -9.66
CA LEU A 32 -0.72 1.58 -10.48
C LEU A 32 -1.31 2.98 -10.37
N ARG A 33 -1.80 3.53 -11.47
CA ARG A 33 -2.46 4.84 -11.52
C ARG A 33 -3.95 4.71 -11.79
N SER A 34 -4.71 5.69 -11.30
CA SER A 34 -6.10 5.87 -11.69
C SER A 34 -6.24 5.93 -13.21
N GLY A 35 -7.24 5.23 -13.74
CA GLY A 35 -7.43 5.00 -15.19
C GLY A 35 -6.90 3.64 -15.68
N GLU A 36 -6.01 2.98 -14.94
CA GLU A 36 -5.59 1.62 -15.26
C GLU A 36 -6.64 0.59 -14.81
N ALA A 37 -6.90 -0.43 -15.63
CA ALA A 37 -7.84 -1.50 -15.30
C ALA A 37 -7.42 -2.26 -14.02
N ALA A 38 -6.12 -2.45 -13.82
CA ALA A 38 -5.56 -3.06 -12.62
C ALA A 38 -5.84 -2.23 -11.36
N PHE A 39 -5.73 -0.89 -11.45
CA PHE A 39 -6.07 0.01 -10.36
C PHE A 39 -7.55 -0.09 -9.99
N ALA A 40 -8.44 -0.08 -10.98
CA ALA A 40 -9.89 -0.22 -10.74
C ALA A 40 -10.24 -1.57 -10.10
N CYS A 41 -9.63 -2.66 -10.56
CA CYS A 41 -9.83 -4.00 -10.00
C CYS A 41 -9.34 -4.07 -8.55
N LEU A 42 -8.15 -3.50 -8.26
CA LEU A 42 -7.58 -3.42 -6.92
C LEU A 42 -8.48 -2.60 -5.97
N ARG A 43 -8.99 -1.46 -6.42
CA ARG A 43 -9.89 -0.60 -5.64
C ARG A 43 -11.20 -1.31 -5.31
N ARG A 44 -11.72 -2.13 -6.24
CA ARG A 44 -12.91 -2.97 -6.01
C ARG A 44 -12.65 -4.09 -5.00
N LEU A 45 -11.44 -4.66 -4.99
CA LEU A 45 -11.06 -5.70 -4.04
C LEU A 45 -10.91 -5.15 -2.61
N LEU A 46 -10.19 -4.04 -2.47
CA LEU A 46 -9.82 -3.45 -1.17
C LEU A 46 -10.89 -2.56 -0.58
N ALA A 47 -11.84 -2.10 -1.42
CA ALA A 47 -12.95 -1.24 -1.04
C ALA A 47 -12.52 -0.10 -0.08
N PRO A 48 -11.60 0.80 -0.48
CA PRO A 48 -11.05 1.82 0.43
C PRO A 48 -12.11 2.81 0.96
N THR A 49 -13.32 2.85 0.39
CA THR A 49 -14.43 3.63 0.94
C THR A 49 -15.16 2.93 2.11
N TYR A 50 -14.84 1.66 2.39
CA TYR A 50 -15.38 0.94 3.54
C TYR A 50 -14.74 1.45 4.83
N THR A 51 -15.60 1.89 5.75
CA THR A 51 -15.20 2.51 7.03
C THR A 51 -15.48 1.64 8.25
N GLY A 52 -16.17 0.50 8.07
CA GLY A 52 -16.49 -0.41 9.17
C GLY A 52 -15.29 -1.24 9.62
N THR A 53 -15.53 -2.10 10.61
CA THR A 53 -14.61 -3.16 11.00
C THR A 53 -15.40 -4.41 11.35
N GLU A 54 -14.96 -5.55 10.83
CA GLU A 54 -15.48 -6.88 11.13
C GLU A 54 -14.59 -7.56 12.17
N ARG A 55 -15.20 -8.39 13.02
CA ARG A 55 -14.42 -9.25 13.92
C ARG A 55 -13.65 -10.28 13.08
N VAL A 56 -12.33 -10.31 13.27
CA VAL A 56 -11.44 -11.30 12.68
C VAL A 56 -11.64 -12.70 13.28
N PRO A 57 -11.20 -13.77 12.62
CA PRO A 57 -11.15 -15.10 13.21
C PRO A 57 -10.43 -15.11 14.55
N GLU A 58 -10.92 -15.89 15.51
CA GLU A 58 -10.40 -15.90 16.89
C GLU A 58 -8.93 -16.33 16.93
N GLU A 59 -8.54 -17.23 16.04
CA GLU A 59 -7.16 -17.68 15.84
C GLU A 59 -6.19 -16.56 15.45
N TRP A 60 -6.66 -15.40 14.95
CA TRP A 60 -5.82 -14.27 14.55
C TRP A 60 -5.62 -13.23 15.65
N THR A 61 -6.40 -13.34 16.73
CA THR A 61 -6.27 -12.46 17.89
C THR A 61 -4.83 -12.52 18.41
N GLU A 62 -4.34 -11.39 18.93
CA GLU A 62 -2.97 -11.24 19.42
C GLU A 62 -1.89 -11.35 18.31
N GLY A 63 -2.23 -10.96 17.08
CA GLY A 63 -1.26 -10.83 15.99
C GLY A 63 -0.92 -12.15 15.30
N ARG A 64 -1.73 -13.19 15.51
CA ARG A 64 -1.55 -14.54 14.94
C ARG A 64 -2.15 -14.69 13.54
N TYR A 65 -2.35 -13.59 12.83
CA TYR A 65 -2.88 -13.60 11.47
C TYR A 65 -1.85 -14.18 10.47
N PRO A 66 -2.30 -14.70 9.31
CA PRO A 66 -1.43 -15.25 8.27
C PRO A 66 -0.44 -14.22 7.71
N PRO A 67 0.61 -14.64 7.00
CA PRO A 67 1.47 -13.73 6.27
C PRO A 67 0.68 -12.82 5.32
N VAL A 68 1.11 -11.57 5.22
CA VAL A 68 0.53 -10.61 4.27
C VAL A 68 0.85 -11.08 2.84
N HIS A 69 -0.18 -11.14 1.99
CA HIS A 69 -0.04 -11.49 0.58
C HIS A 69 0.54 -10.30 -0.21
N PHE A 70 -0.02 -9.11 0.00
CA PHE A 70 0.56 -7.84 -0.45
C PHE A 70 0.06 -6.68 0.41
N THR A 71 0.82 -5.60 0.41
CA THR A 71 0.45 -4.31 1.00
C THR A 71 0.19 -3.31 -0.13
N VAL A 72 -0.80 -2.44 0.04
CA VAL A 72 -1.07 -1.31 -0.86
C VAL A 72 -0.95 -0.03 -0.06
N VAL A 73 -0.11 0.88 -0.54
CA VAL A 73 -0.05 2.26 -0.06
C VAL A 73 -0.78 3.13 -1.07
N TRP A 74 -1.88 3.73 -0.63
CA TRP A 74 -2.67 4.65 -1.42
C TRP A 74 -2.12 6.06 -1.27
N GLY A 75 -2.05 6.77 -2.39
CA GLY A 75 -1.64 8.15 -2.36
C GLY A 75 -2.37 9.04 -3.35
N LEU A 76 -2.29 10.33 -3.06
CA LEU A 76 -2.76 11.41 -3.91
C LEU A 76 -1.54 12.08 -4.55
N SER A 77 -1.46 12.04 -5.88
CA SER A 77 -0.39 12.70 -6.64
C SER A 77 -0.69 14.17 -6.89
N GLY A 78 0.36 14.93 -7.22
CA GLY A 78 0.20 16.37 -7.48
C GLY A 78 -0.01 17.19 -6.21
N VAL A 79 0.27 16.60 -5.05
CA VAL A 79 0.25 17.31 -3.77
C VAL A 79 1.41 18.30 -3.73
N GLY A 80 1.20 19.43 -3.08
CA GLY A 80 2.22 20.48 -2.96
C GLY A 80 2.08 21.65 -3.93
N GLY A 81 0.92 21.81 -4.55
CA GLY A 81 0.53 23.08 -5.17
C GLY A 81 0.17 24.13 -4.12
N TRP A 82 0.55 25.38 -4.38
CA TRP A 82 0.08 26.55 -3.62
C TRP A 82 -1.45 26.49 -3.44
N PRO A 83 -2.01 26.71 -2.23
CA PRO A 83 -1.39 27.33 -1.05
C PRO A 83 -0.81 26.36 -0.01
N ARG A 84 -0.82 25.05 -0.24
CA ARG A 84 -0.50 24.07 0.81
C ARG A 84 1.01 23.89 1.06
N THR A 85 1.86 24.19 0.09
CA THR A 85 3.34 24.29 0.23
C THR A 85 3.91 25.37 -0.71
N GLU A 86 5.03 26.01 -0.35
CA GLU A 86 5.72 27.04 -1.17
C GLU A 86 6.44 26.46 -2.41
N ARG A 87 5.81 25.50 -3.11
CA ARG A 87 6.36 24.85 -4.31
C ARG A 87 5.34 24.88 -5.44
N ALA A 88 5.82 24.89 -6.69
CA ALA A 88 4.96 24.64 -7.85
C ALA A 88 4.35 23.22 -7.73
N PRO A 89 3.11 22.97 -8.22
CA PRO A 89 2.50 21.63 -8.18
C PRO A 89 3.48 20.58 -8.70
N GLY A 90 4.04 19.80 -7.78
CA GLY A 90 5.15 18.89 -8.04
C GLY A 90 4.65 17.46 -8.08
N GLY A 91 5.43 16.55 -8.66
CA GLY A 91 5.15 15.10 -8.67
C GLY A 91 5.23 14.44 -7.28
N ASP A 92 5.00 15.19 -6.21
CA ASP A 92 4.94 14.69 -4.86
C ASP A 92 3.63 13.90 -4.68
N VAL A 93 3.66 12.92 -3.79
CA VAL A 93 2.54 12.03 -3.47
C VAL A 93 2.32 12.08 -1.97
N ALA A 94 1.12 12.47 -1.53
CA ALA A 94 0.71 12.27 -0.15
C ALA A 94 0.28 10.82 0.05
N VAL A 95 0.66 10.23 1.18
CA VAL A 95 0.17 8.92 1.60
C VAL A 95 -1.11 9.14 2.40
N GLU A 96 -2.18 8.47 1.99
CA GLU A 96 -3.51 8.66 2.59
C GLU A 96 -3.96 7.42 3.36
N ARG A 97 -3.50 6.22 2.98
CA ARG A 97 -3.99 4.96 3.54
C ARG A 97 -3.04 3.82 3.25
N GLN A 98 -3.02 2.83 4.12
CA GLN A 98 -2.41 1.54 3.86
C GLN A 98 -3.42 0.40 4.00
N ASP A 99 -3.48 -0.49 3.01
CA ASP A 99 -4.26 -1.73 3.06
C ASP A 99 -3.33 -2.95 2.94
N GLN A 100 -3.68 -4.05 3.60
CA GLN A 100 -2.96 -5.32 3.50
C GLN A 100 -3.96 -6.42 3.18
N LEU A 101 -3.65 -7.25 2.18
CA LEU A 101 -4.41 -8.45 1.88
C LEU A 101 -3.82 -9.64 2.63
N LEU A 102 -4.68 -10.36 3.34
CA LEU A 102 -4.39 -11.63 3.99
C LEU A 102 -5.38 -12.68 3.48
N VAL A 103 -4.98 -13.95 3.46
CA VAL A 103 -5.86 -15.05 3.06
C VAL A 103 -5.93 -16.06 4.19
N ALA A 104 -7.14 -16.31 4.68
CA ALA A 104 -7.40 -17.30 5.71
C ALA A 104 -7.19 -18.73 5.20
N ALA A 105 -7.09 -19.69 6.11
CA ALA A 105 -6.86 -21.10 5.77
C ALA A 105 -7.97 -21.71 4.90
N ASP A 106 -9.20 -21.19 5.01
CA ASP A 106 -10.35 -21.53 4.15
C ASP A 106 -10.33 -20.83 2.77
N GLY A 107 -9.31 -20.01 2.52
CA GLY A 107 -9.12 -19.19 1.32
C GLY A 107 -9.93 -17.89 1.31
N THR A 108 -10.58 -17.51 2.41
CA THR A 108 -11.31 -16.24 2.51
C THR A 108 -10.32 -15.06 2.53
N PRO A 109 -10.42 -14.11 1.59
CA PRO A 109 -9.55 -12.94 1.60
C PRO A 109 -10.05 -11.91 2.64
N TRP A 110 -9.12 -11.39 3.41
CA TRP A 110 -9.32 -10.38 4.45
C TRP A 110 -8.45 -9.17 4.16
N ILE A 111 -9.03 -7.98 4.37
CA ILE A 111 -8.33 -6.71 4.25
C ILE A 111 -8.11 -6.16 5.65
N ARG A 112 -6.85 -5.81 5.95
CA ARG A 112 -6.45 -5.02 7.11
C ARG A 112 -6.12 -3.61 6.62
N SER A 113 -6.90 -2.64 7.04
CA SER A 113 -6.79 -1.24 6.63
C SER A 113 -6.31 -0.38 7.79
N ASP A 114 -5.39 0.52 7.48
CA ASP A 114 -4.93 1.62 8.33
C ASP A 114 -5.26 2.93 7.58
N PRO A 115 -6.32 3.65 7.99
CA PRO A 115 -6.79 4.85 7.33
C PRO A 115 -5.89 6.08 7.49
N ALA A 116 -4.94 6.08 8.43
CA ALA A 116 -4.08 7.23 8.71
C ALA A 116 -2.69 6.76 9.14
N PRO A 117 -1.93 6.09 8.25
CA PRO A 117 -0.66 5.42 8.62
C PRO A 117 0.43 6.37 9.12
N GLU A 118 0.30 7.67 8.88
CA GLU A 118 1.17 8.73 9.38
C GLU A 118 0.86 9.13 10.84
N VAL A 119 -0.34 8.83 11.31
CA VAL A 119 -0.76 9.05 12.70
C VAL A 119 -0.48 7.79 13.48
N ARG A 120 0.21 7.91 14.61
CA ARG A 120 0.44 6.78 15.50
C ARG A 120 -0.79 6.55 16.38
N ASP A 121 -1.79 5.90 15.82
CA ASP A 121 -2.96 5.39 16.52
C ASP A 121 -3.12 3.87 16.33
N ASP A 122 -4.21 3.32 16.86
CA ASP A 122 -4.57 1.91 16.75
C ASP A 122 -5.84 1.73 15.89
N ASP A 123 -6.19 2.67 14.99
CA ASP A 123 -7.38 2.60 14.11
C ASP A 123 -7.16 1.61 12.95
N VAL A 124 -7.03 0.34 13.30
CA VAL A 124 -6.91 -0.77 12.35
C VAL A 124 -8.28 -1.38 12.09
N ARG A 125 -8.68 -1.38 10.82
CA ARG A 125 -9.99 -1.88 10.37
C ARG A 125 -9.85 -3.17 9.61
N TRP A 126 -10.77 -4.09 9.83
CA TRP A 126 -10.79 -5.38 9.16
C TRP A 126 -12.06 -5.57 8.37
N HIS A 127 -12.00 -6.18 7.20
CA HIS A 127 -13.20 -6.62 6.49
C HIS A 127 -12.89 -7.76 5.53
N ARG A 128 -13.92 -8.52 5.16
CA ARG A 128 -13.80 -9.55 4.14
C ARG A 128 -13.84 -8.94 2.75
N ALA A 129 -12.92 -9.39 1.90
CA ALA A 129 -12.91 -9.03 0.50
C ALA A 129 -13.81 -9.97 -0.34
N PRO A 130 -14.39 -9.50 -1.44
CA PRO A 130 -15.14 -10.36 -2.35
C PRO A 130 -14.21 -11.40 -3.01
N ARG A 131 -14.43 -12.69 -2.71
CA ARG A 131 -13.61 -13.80 -3.24
C ARG A 131 -13.59 -13.84 -4.78
N SER A 132 -14.70 -13.50 -5.43
CA SER A 132 -14.79 -13.45 -6.89
C SER A 132 -13.82 -12.42 -7.49
N VAL A 133 -13.69 -11.25 -6.87
CA VAL A 133 -12.79 -10.18 -7.32
C VAL A 133 -11.33 -10.59 -7.07
N PHE A 134 -11.04 -11.23 -5.95
CA PHE A 134 -9.71 -11.77 -5.65
C PHE A 134 -9.25 -12.77 -6.73
N VAL A 135 -10.10 -13.77 -7.03
CA VAL A 135 -9.81 -14.78 -8.07
C VAL A 135 -9.67 -14.16 -9.46
N GLU A 136 -10.46 -13.15 -9.79
CA GLU A 136 -10.33 -12.43 -11.07
C GLU A 136 -8.96 -11.72 -11.17
N LEU A 137 -8.53 -11.07 -10.09
CA LEU A 137 -7.29 -10.32 -10.04
C LEU A 137 -6.06 -11.25 -10.12
N GLU A 138 -6.13 -12.44 -9.53
CA GLU A 138 -5.15 -13.51 -9.72
C GLU A 138 -5.10 -14.01 -11.18
N ARG A 139 -6.27 -14.29 -11.78
CA ARG A 139 -6.36 -14.76 -13.18
C ARG A 139 -5.82 -13.74 -14.18
N GLN A 140 -6.06 -12.46 -13.94
CA GLN A 140 -5.55 -11.36 -14.76
C GLN A 140 -4.04 -11.15 -14.57
N LYS A 141 -3.40 -11.92 -13.67
CA LYS A 141 -1.97 -11.81 -13.39
C LYS A 141 -1.56 -10.42 -12.92
N VAL A 142 -2.49 -9.64 -12.37
CA VAL A 142 -2.21 -8.33 -11.78
C VAL A 142 -1.26 -8.48 -10.59
N LEU A 143 -1.33 -9.62 -9.89
CA LEU A 143 -0.39 -10.01 -8.84
C LEU A 143 0.81 -10.80 -9.34
N SER A 144 0.86 -11.16 -10.63
CA SER A 144 2.01 -11.89 -11.15
C SER A 144 3.24 -11.00 -11.14
N GLY A 145 4.31 -11.48 -10.51
CA GLY A 145 5.49 -10.68 -10.23
C GLY A 145 5.50 -10.06 -8.83
N LEU A 146 4.36 -9.98 -8.13
CA LEU A 146 4.29 -9.60 -6.71
C LEU A 146 4.50 -10.78 -5.75
N GLY A 147 5.03 -11.91 -6.25
CA GLY A 147 5.52 -13.04 -5.46
C GLY A 147 4.44 -14.01 -4.99
N ASP A 148 4.69 -15.30 -5.24
CA ASP A 148 4.07 -16.40 -4.51
C ASP A 148 4.57 -16.38 -3.07
N ALA A 149 3.74 -15.95 -2.13
CA ALA A 149 3.98 -16.24 -0.72
C ALA A 149 3.66 -17.73 -0.48
N GLY A 150 4.57 -18.63 -0.89
CA GLY A 150 4.44 -20.06 -0.58
C GLY A 150 5.00 -21.09 -1.57
N SER A 151 5.73 -20.71 -2.61
CA SER A 151 6.44 -21.67 -3.46
C SER A 151 7.94 -21.53 -3.29
N THR A 152 8.52 -22.32 -2.38
CA THR A 152 9.96 -22.54 -2.32
C THR A 152 10.37 -23.23 -3.62
N GLY A 153 10.91 -22.44 -4.55
CA GLY A 153 11.55 -22.97 -5.75
C GLY A 153 12.83 -23.70 -5.40
N GLU A 154 12.74 -25.01 -5.20
CA GLU A 154 13.87 -25.90 -5.43
C GLU A 154 13.93 -26.23 -6.93
N GLY A 155 15.06 -25.87 -7.55
CA GLY A 155 15.30 -26.15 -8.94
C GLY A 155 15.34 -27.65 -9.22
N SER A 156 14.79 -28.07 -10.35
CA SER A 156 15.33 -29.21 -11.07
C SER A 156 15.01 -29.15 -12.55
N THR A 157 16.08 -29.16 -13.31
CA THR A 157 16.25 -29.51 -14.71
C THR A 157 15.44 -30.75 -15.09
N GLY A 158 14.62 -30.70 -16.14
CA GLY A 158 14.00 -31.93 -16.65
C GLY A 158 12.94 -31.73 -17.74
N LYS A 159 13.33 -32.03 -18.97
CA LYS A 159 12.53 -31.97 -20.20
C LYS A 159 11.57 -33.16 -20.31
N GLY A 160 10.30 -32.94 -20.67
CA GLY A 160 9.39 -33.99 -21.16
C GLY A 160 7.91 -33.57 -21.20
N PRO A 161 7.17 -33.76 -22.32
CA PRO A 161 5.76 -33.37 -22.42
C PRO A 161 4.81 -34.56 -22.12
N GLY A 162 3.73 -34.31 -21.40
CA GLY A 162 2.65 -35.28 -21.19
C GLY A 162 1.51 -34.71 -20.33
N ALA A 163 0.33 -34.58 -20.90
CA ALA A 163 -0.89 -34.08 -20.28
C ALA A 163 -1.52 -35.10 -19.30
N ALA A 164 -2.13 -34.63 -18.20
CA ALA A 164 -3.40 -35.13 -17.65
C ALA A 164 -3.82 -34.38 -16.37
N MET A 165 -5.14 -34.20 -16.22
CA MET A 165 -5.87 -33.60 -15.10
C MET A 165 -5.50 -34.21 -13.73
N GLY A 166 -5.51 -33.38 -12.68
CA GLY A 166 -5.44 -33.86 -11.30
C GLY A 166 -5.65 -32.76 -10.27
N SER A 167 -6.79 -32.81 -9.60
CA SER A 167 -7.16 -32.04 -8.41
C SER A 167 -6.10 -32.10 -7.31
N VAL A 168 -5.55 -30.95 -6.88
CA VAL A 168 -4.58 -30.90 -5.77
C VAL A 168 -5.27 -30.47 -4.48
N ARG A 169 -5.61 -31.48 -3.70
CA ARG A 169 -6.03 -31.47 -2.30
C ARG A 169 -4.78 -31.23 -1.44
N TRP A 170 -4.68 -30.08 -0.78
CA TRP A 170 -3.61 -29.82 0.19
C TRP A 170 -3.93 -30.57 1.48
N GLY A 171 -3.16 -31.62 1.74
CA GLY A 171 -3.21 -32.42 2.96
C GLY A 171 -2.29 -31.84 4.02
N LEU A 172 -2.81 -31.76 5.25
CA LEU A 172 -2.02 -31.53 6.46
C LEU A 172 -0.83 -32.50 6.49
N SER A 173 0.36 -31.95 6.63
CA SER A 173 1.55 -32.71 7.08
C SER A 173 2.20 -31.92 8.19
N GLY A 174 1.86 -32.30 9.42
CA GLY A 174 2.65 -31.92 10.58
C GLY A 174 3.90 -32.80 10.69
N LEU A 175 5.01 -32.21 11.11
CA LEU A 175 5.95 -32.70 12.14
C LEU A 175 7.15 -31.75 12.20
N GLY A 176 7.60 -31.48 13.42
CA GLY A 176 8.46 -30.35 13.75
C GLY A 176 9.96 -30.56 13.57
N ALA A 177 10.69 -29.45 13.73
CA ALA A 177 12.06 -29.39 14.20
C ALA A 177 12.34 -27.92 14.58
N GLY A 178 12.71 -27.68 15.84
CA GLY A 178 13.16 -26.36 16.29
C GLY A 178 14.61 -26.09 15.86
N LEU A 179 14.95 -24.81 15.65
CA LEU A 179 16.29 -24.31 15.87
C LEU A 179 16.26 -22.82 16.24
N VAL A 180 17.26 -22.45 17.03
CA VAL A 180 17.35 -21.33 17.95
C VAL A 180 18.22 -20.18 17.40
N ALA A 181 17.92 -18.97 17.86
CA ALA A 181 18.77 -17.78 18.02
C ALA A 181 19.18 -16.94 16.80
N GLY A 182 18.94 -15.63 16.95
CA GLY A 182 19.52 -14.54 16.16
C GLY A 182 19.18 -13.17 16.74
N VAL A 183 19.89 -12.78 17.81
CA VAL A 183 19.91 -11.43 18.40
C VAL A 183 20.59 -10.45 17.44
N GLY A 184 20.06 -9.24 17.23
CA GLY A 184 20.86 -8.17 16.64
C GLY A 184 20.13 -6.95 16.08
N GLY A 185 19.89 -5.96 16.95
CA GLY A 185 20.19 -4.55 16.65
C GLY A 185 19.32 -3.77 15.64
N MET A 186 18.28 -3.11 16.15
CA MET A 186 17.75 -1.89 15.54
C MET A 186 18.84 -0.81 15.51
N LEU A 187 19.35 -0.45 14.33
CA LEU A 187 20.08 0.80 14.15
C LEU A 187 19.07 1.94 13.99
N LEU A 188 18.87 2.66 15.10
CA LEU A 188 18.20 3.95 15.15
C LEU A 188 19.00 4.95 14.30
N MET A 189 18.43 5.44 13.21
CA MET A 189 18.96 6.62 12.52
C MET A 189 18.84 7.82 13.46
N ARG A 190 19.99 8.31 13.96
CA ARG A 190 20.08 9.59 14.66
C ARG A 190 19.79 10.71 13.67
N ARG A 191 18.65 11.37 13.87
CA ARG A 191 18.32 12.66 13.25
C ARG A 191 19.19 13.75 13.91
N ALA A 192 20.21 14.21 13.20
CA ALA A 192 20.93 15.44 13.56
C ALA A 192 20.10 16.63 13.07
N ALA A 193 19.38 17.29 13.98
CA ALA A 193 18.86 18.62 13.78
C ALA A 193 19.91 19.62 14.30
N ALA A 194 20.64 20.26 13.38
CA ALA A 194 21.36 21.48 13.68
C ALA A 194 20.64 22.64 12.98
N ARG A 195 19.83 23.39 13.73
CA ARG A 195 19.57 24.79 13.45
C ARG A 195 20.47 25.60 14.37
N HIS A 196 21.45 26.31 13.81
CA HIS A 196 22.02 27.50 14.42
C HIS A 196 22.43 28.48 13.31
N GLY A 197 21.70 29.59 13.28
CA GLY A 197 22.13 30.93 12.87
C GLY A 197 22.94 31.11 11.58
N ALA A 198 22.24 31.46 10.50
CA ALA A 198 22.77 32.42 9.55
C ALA A 198 21.63 33.40 9.22
N GLY A 199 21.71 34.60 9.82
CA GLY A 199 20.80 35.70 9.51
C GLY A 199 20.95 36.15 8.05
N PRO A 200 19.96 36.87 7.51
CA PRO A 200 19.97 37.28 6.12
C PRO A 200 21.07 38.33 5.88
N PRO A 201 21.87 38.23 4.80
CA PRO A 201 22.60 39.40 4.32
C PRO A 201 21.56 40.38 3.75
N ARG A 202 21.39 41.50 4.45
CA ARG A 202 20.84 42.74 3.88
C ARG A 202 21.93 43.32 2.98
N ASP A 203 21.60 43.55 1.71
CA ASP A 203 21.85 44.80 0.99
C ASP A 203 21.27 44.72 -0.44
N GLU A 204 20.40 45.69 -0.73
CA GLU A 204 19.75 46.04 -2.01
C GLU A 204 20.80 46.37 -3.13
N PRO A 205 20.49 46.42 -4.46
CA PRO A 205 19.44 47.29 -4.97
C PRO A 205 18.61 46.88 -6.21
N ARG A 206 17.44 47.50 -6.20
CA ARG A 206 16.40 47.77 -7.21
C ARG A 206 16.93 47.85 -8.64
N GLN A 207 16.37 47.03 -9.52
CA GLN A 207 16.43 47.21 -10.96
C GLN A 207 15.26 48.13 -11.36
N GLU A 208 15.58 49.38 -11.68
CA GLU A 208 14.69 50.31 -12.36
C GLU A 208 14.52 49.88 -13.82
N LEU A 209 13.28 49.82 -14.28
CA LEU A 209 12.95 49.60 -15.68
C LEU A 209 13.29 50.89 -16.46
N ILE A 210 14.32 50.87 -17.30
CA ILE A 210 14.56 51.93 -18.29
C ILE A 210 13.67 51.66 -19.48
N ASP A 211 12.78 52.62 -19.75
CA ASP A 211 12.01 52.74 -20.98
C ASP A 211 12.94 53.32 -22.07
N LEU A 212 13.07 52.62 -23.21
CA LEU A 212 13.74 53.08 -24.43
C LEU A 212 12.98 52.59 -25.66
#